data_AF-A0A2D9KP63-F1
#
_entry.id   AF-A0A2D9KP63-F1
#
_cell.length_a   1.000
_cell.length_b   1.000
_cell.length_c   1.000
_cell.angle_alpha   90.00
_cell.angle_beta   90.00
_cell.angle_gamma   90.00
#
_symmetry.space_group_name_H-M   'P 1'
#
loop_
_entity.id
_entity.type
_entity.pdbx_description
1 polymer ?
#
loop_
_entity_poly.entity_id
_entity_poly.type
_entity_poly.pdbx_seq_one_letter_code
_entity_poly.pdbx_strand_id
1 'polypeptide(L)'
;MAPFQFPDPNVATSVVNSETGETWVYVDGVWEVEIEDDDGVVIGDDIDFTHINNQLAQLTAAVNSLQTSIIEMNSRVATLEGDTVLIIE
;
A
#
# COMPACT_ATOMS: atom_id res chain seq x y z
N MET A 1 6.60 3.76 -41.46
CA MET A 1 7.62 3.40 -40.46
C MET A 1 7.22 2.07 -39.86
N ALA A 2 8.16 1.17 -39.59
CA ALA A 2 7.85 -0.07 -38.88
C ALA A 2 7.59 0.28 -37.40
N PRO A 3 6.64 -0.39 -36.73
CA PRO A 3 6.38 -0.14 -35.31
C PRO A 3 7.60 -0.51 -34.48
N PHE A 4 7.85 0.24 -33.41
CA PHE A 4 8.89 -0.07 -32.44
C PHE A 4 8.71 -1.47 -31.84
N GLN A 5 9.81 -2.21 -31.68
CA GLN A 5 9.84 -3.55 -31.11
C GLN A 5 10.99 -3.68 -30.11
N PHE A 6 10.72 -4.32 -28.99
CA PHE A 6 11.74 -4.63 -27.99
C PHE A 6 12.66 -5.76 -28.47
N PRO A 7 13.99 -5.64 -28.31
CA PRO A 7 14.93 -6.70 -28.63
C PRO A 7 14.80 -7.87 -27.65
N ASP A 8 15.36 -9.02 -28.02
CA ASP A 8 15.49 -10.14 -27.09
C ASP A 8 16.38 -9.72 -25.90
N PRO A 9 15.94 -9.90 -24.65
CA PRO A 9 16.72 -9.54 -23.46
C PRO A 9 18.10 -10.22 -23.35
N ASN A 10 18.30 -11.37 -24.00
CA ASN A 10 19.59 -12.05 -24.06
C ASN A 10 20.56 -11.40 -25.06
N VAL A 11 20.05 -10.54 -25.95
CA VAL A 11 20.81 -9.84 -26.99
C VAL A 11 21.09 -8.40 -26.58
N ALA A 12 20.11 -7.72 -26.00
CA ALA A 12 20.26 -6.36 -25.48
C ALA A 12 19.33 -6.13 -24.29
N THR A 13 19.84 -5.45 -23.26
CA THR A 13 19.08 -5.05 -22.07
C THR A 13 18.76 -3.56 -22.03
N SER A 14 19.07 -2.81 -23.11
CA SER A 14 18.72 -1.40 -23.29
C SER A 14 18.42 -1.13 -24.77
N VAL A 15 17.41 -0.31 -25.05
CA VAL A 15 17.01 0.10 -26.41
C VAL A 15 16.40 1.51 -26.38
N VAL A 16 16.72 2.32 -27.39
CA VAL A 16 16.09 3.64 -27.58
C VAL A 16 14.92 3.50 -28.55
N ASN A 17 13.75 3.98 -28.14
CA ASN A 17 12.59 4.08 -29.01
C ASN A 17 12.78 5.23 -30.01
N SER A 18 12.94 4.90 -31.29
CA SER A 18 13.15 5.90 -32.35
C SER A 18 11.93 6.80 -32.62
N GLU A 19 10.74 6.42 -32.15
CA GLU A 19 9.52 7.21 -32.32
C GLU A 19 9.33 8.23 -31.20
N THR A 20 9.64 7.85 -29.94
CA THR A 20 9.43 8.70 -28.76
C THR A 20 10.72 9.35 -28.24
N GLY A 21 11.88 8.79 -28.56
CA GLY A 21 13.19 9.20 -28.03
C GLY A 21 13.49 8.64 -26.63
N GLU A 22 12.60 7.84 -26.05
CA GLU A 22 12.77 7.24 -24.71
C GLU A 22 13.78 6.10 -24.74
N THR A 23 14.65 6.03 -23.74
CA THR A 23 15.47 4.85 -23.49
C THR A 23 14.68 3.88 -22.63
N TRP A 24 14.65 2.61 -23.02
CA TRP A 24 14.03 1.51 -22.28
C TRP A 24 15.10 0.52 -21.85
N VAL A 25 15.00 0.02 -20.62
CA VAL A 25 15.92 -0.95 -20.01
C VAL A 25 15.16 -2.20 -19.55
N TYR A 26 15.82 -3.35 -19.64
CA TYR A 26 15.24 -4.62 -19.22
C TYR A 26 15.66 -4.96 -17.79
N VAL A 27 14.71 -4.92 -16.86
CA VAL A 27 14.92 -5.17 -15.42
C VAL A 27 13.87 -6.17 -14.95
N ASP A 28 14.30 -7.18 -14.18
CA ASP A 28 13.43 -8.18 -13.53
C ASP A 28 12.36 -8.83 -14.42
N GLY A 29 12.65 -9.00 -15.71
CA GLY A 29 11.77 -9.69 -16.65
C GLY A 29 10.90 -8.76 -17.52
N VAL A 30 10.98 -7.45 -17.30
CA VAL A 30 10.12 -6.44 -17.95
C VAL A 30 10.98 -5.32 -18.54
N TRP A 31 10.50 -4.72 -19.64
CA TRP A 31 11.08 -3.49 -20.20
C TRP A 31 10.45 -2.27 -19.53
N GLU A 32 11.28 -1.40 -18.97
CA GLU A 32 10.90 -0.17 -18.26
C GLU A 32 11.60 1.04 -18.87
N VAL A 33 11.01 2.24 -18.81
CA VAL A 33 11.66 3.47 -19.31
C VAL A 33 12.77 3.86 -18.35
N GLU A 34 13.98 4.07 -18.88
CA GLU A 34 15.08 4.68 -18.15
C GLU A 34 14.76 6.17 -17.95
N ILE A 35 14.49 6.53 -16.71
CA ILE A 35 14.27 7.92 -16.30
C ILE A 35 15.62 8.43 -15.80
N GLU A 36 16.28 9.26 -16.60
CA GLU A 36 17.46 10.00 -16.16
C GLU A 36 17.01 11.11 -15.20
N ASP A 37 17.14 10.86 -13.89
CA ASP A 37 16.95 11.89 -12.89
C ASP A 37 18.16 12.84 -12.90
N ASP A 38 18.04 13.99 -13.58
CA ASP A 38 18.99 15.11 -13.46
C ASP A 38 19.06 15.65 -12.00
N ASP A 39 18.13 15.24 -11.12
CA ASP A 39 18.03 15.66 -9.72
C ASP A 39 17.88 14.50 -8.70
N GLY A 40 18.23 13.26 -9.06
CA GLY A 40 18.22 12.13 -8.12
C GLY A 40 16.87 11.80 -7.46
N VAL A 41 15.75 12.07 -8.15
CA VAL A 41 14.40 11.71 -7.68
C VAL A 41 13.99 10.39 -8.27
N VAL A 42 14.41 9.31 -7.60
CA VAL A 42 14.00 7.94 -7.92
C VAL A 42 12.46 7.86 -7.99
N ILE A 43 11.89 7.87 -9.20
CA ILE A 43 10.49 7.49 -9.44
C ILE A 43 10.45 5.97 -9.46
N GLY A 44 10.54 5.37 -8.27
CA GLY A 44 10.53 3.94 -8.06
C GLY A 44 11.19 3.57 -6.75
N ASP A 45 10.43 3.56 -5.65
CA ASP A 45 10.81 3.10 -4.30
C ASP A 45 10.96 4.18 -3.20
N ASP A 46 9.97 5.08 -3.05
CA ASP A 46 9.70 5.68 -1.73
C ASP A 46 8.24 5.47 -1.33
N ILE A 47 7.80 4.20 -1.41
CA ILE A 47 6.73 3.78 -0.52
C ILE A 47 7.35 3.82 0.87
N ASP A 48 7.07 4.89 1.62
CA ASP A 48 7.50 4.99 3.02
C ASP A 48 6.76 3.92 3.85
N PHE A 49 7.32 2.70 3.85
CA PHE A 49 6.83 1.57 4.63
C PHE A 49 6.86 1.91 6.13
N THR A 50 7.69 2.85 6.56
CA THR A 50 7.69 3.34 7.95
C THR A 50 6.42 4.13 8.23
N HIS A 51 6.01 5.03 7.33
CA HIS A 51 4.76 5.76 7.44
C HIS A 51 3.55 4.81 7.44
N ILE A 52 3.51 3.85 6.51
CA ILE A 52 2.42 2.87 6.42
C ILE A 52 2.35 2.00 7.69
N ASN A 53 3.49 1.52 8.19
CA ASN A 53 3.53 0.72 9.42
C ASN A 53 3.07 1.53 10.64
N ASN A 54 3.45 2.82 10.71
CA ASN A 54 2.97 3.71 11.76
C ASN A 54 1.45 3.91 11.69
N GLN A 55 0.89 4.13 10.49
CA GLN A 55 -0.56 4.23 10.31
C GLN A 55 -1.28 2.93 10.70
N LEU A 56 -0.72 1.76 10.34
CA LEU A 56 -1.28 0.46 10.69
C LEU A 56 -1.26 0.21 12.21
N ALA A 57 -0.18 0.60 12.88
CA ALA A 57 -0.07 0.50 14.34
C ALA A 57 -1.09 1.41 15.05
N GLN A 58 -1.26 2.64 14.58
CA GLN A 58 -2.27 3.56 15.10
C GLN A 58 -3.69 3.03 14.91
N LEU A 59 -4.00 2.49 13.73
CA LEU A 59 -5.29 1.89 13.44
C LEU A 59 -5.57 0.69 14.36
N THR A 60 -4.56 -0.16 14.58
CA THR A 60 -4.66 -1.32 15.48
C THR A 60 -4.96 -0.88 16.92
N ALA A 61 -4.26 0.16 17.41
CA ALA A 61 -4.50 0.71 18.75
C ALA A 61 -5.92 1.29 18.88
N ALA A 62 -6.41 2.00 17.86
CA ALA A 62 -7.76 2.55 17.84
C ALA A 62 -8.83 1.45 17.87
N VAL A 63 -8.66 0.38 17.10
CA VAL A 63 -9.58 -0.78 17.09
C VAL A 63 -9.63 -1.45 18.47
N ASN A 64 -8.49 -1.67 19.11
CA ASN A 64 -8.44 -2.27 20.46
C ASN A 64 -9.16 -1.41 21.50
N SER A 65 -9.02 -0.07 21.41
CA SER A 65 -9.73 0.86 22.29
C SER A 65 -11.24 0.77 22.11
N LEU A 66 -11.71 0.78 20.85
CA LEU A 66 -13.15 0.62 20.54
C LEU A 66 -13.71 -0.72 21.03
N GLN A 67 -12.96 -1.81 20.86
CA GLN A 67 -13.37 -3.12 21.38
C GLN A 67 -13.53 -3.12 22.90
N THR A 68 -12.62 -2.48 23.61
CA THR A 68 -12.70 -2.33 25.07
C THR A 68 -13.96 -1.56 25.46
N SER A 69 -14.24 -0.43 24.80
CA SER A 69 -15.47 0.34 25.05
C SER A 69 -16.74 -0.45 24.78
N ILE A 70 -16.76 -1.28 23.72
CA ILE A 70 -17.90 -2.15 23.41
C ILE A 70 -18.13 -3.19 24.52
N ILE A 71 -17.07 -3.82 25.02
CA ILE A 71 -17.16 -4.79 26.12
C ILE A 71 -17.73 -4.13 27.37
N GLU A 72 -17.24 -2.93 27.73
CA GLU A 72 -17.75 -2.18 28.87
C GLU A 72 -19.22 -1.80 28.72
N MET A 73 -19.62 -1.31 27.54
CA MET A 73 -21.02 -0.98 27.25
C MET A 73 -21.92 -2.22 27.37
N ASN A 74 -21.51 -3.34 26.78
CA ASN A 74 -22.28 -4.59 26.84
C ASN A 74 -22.43 -5.08 28.29
N SER A 75 -21.38 -4.97 29.11
CA SER A 75 -21.46 -5.30 30.54
C SER A 75 -22.47 -4.41 31.27
N ARG A 76 -22.49 -3.10 30.99
CA ARG A 76 -23.44 -2.17 31.62
C ARG A 76 -24.88 -2.45 31.21
N VAL A 77 -25.11 -2.78 29.93
CA VAL A 77 -26.43 -3.17 29.43
C VAL A 77 -26.91 -4.45 30.13
N ALA A 78 -26.07 -5.47 30.23
CA ALA A 78 -26.41 -6.72 30.91
C ALA A 78 -26.78 -6.51 32.39
N THR A 79 -26.07 -5.63 33.10
CA THR A 79 -26.44 -5.26 34.48
C THR A 79 -27.79 -4.57 34.54
N LEU A 80 -28.06 -3.61 33.66
CA LEU A 80 -29.35 -2.91 33.61
C LEU A 80 -30.50 -3.87 33.30
N GLU A 81 -30.32 -4.80 32.36
CA GLU A 81 -31.32 -5.82 32.05
C GLU A 81 -31.59 -6.74 33.25
N GLY A 82 -30.55 -7.18 33.97
CA GLY A 82 -30.69 -7.99 35.17
C GLY A 82 -31.36 -7.26 36.34
N ASP A 83 -31.00 -6.00 36.58
CA ASP A 83 -31.60 -5.16 37.63
C ASP A 83 -33.08 -4.88 37.32
N THR A 84 -33.43 -4.71 36.05
CA THR A 84 -34.83 -4.48 35.63
C THR A 84 -35.71 -5.70 35.90
N VAL A 85 -35.19 -6.92 35.75
CA VAL A 85 -35.92 -8.16 36.06
C VAL A 85 -36.22 -8.26 37.55
N LEU A 86 -35.26 -7.93 38.41
CA LEU A 86 -35.44 -7.99 39.87
C LEU A 86 -36.44 -6.98 40.44
N ILE A 87 -36.75 -5.90 39.73
CA ILE A 87 -37.70 -4.86 40.19
C ILE A 87 -39.15 -5.24 39.84
N ILE A 88 -39.38 -6.17 38.91
CA ILE A 88 -40.70 -6.52 38.39
C ILE A 88 -41.27 -7.81 39.05
N GLU A 89 -40.48 -8.51 39.87
CA GLU A 89 -40.88 -9.73 40.60
C GLU A 89 -41.52 -9.47 41.98
#